data_AF-C3XFE4-F1
#
_entry.id   AF-C3XFE4-F1
#
_cell.length_a   1.000
_cell.length_b   1.000
_cell.length_c   1.000
_cell.angle_alpha   90.00
_cell.angle_beta   90.00
_cell.angle_gamma   90.00
#
_symmetry.space_group_name_H-M   'P 1'
#
loop_
_entity.id
_entity.type
_entity.pdbx_description
1 polymer ?
#
loop_
_entity_poly.entity_id
_entity_poly.type
_entity_poly.pdbx_seq_one_letter_code
_entity_poly.pdbx_strand_id
1 'polypeptide(L)' 'MFERINQIIKNIENIQDEITIALNMAKISLEDYIMIKRGSLDMPEHLNMSLFAAVDEQVMALKKEIDVLNKLKKEWFVY' A
#
# COMPACT_ATOMS: atom_id res chain seq x y z
N MET A 1 0.77 -19.52 -15.04
CA MET A 1 0.19 -19.30 -13.69
C MET A 1 1.22 -18.78 -12.70
N PHE A 2 2.31 -19.52 -12.43
CA PHE A 2 3.42 -19.03 -11.60
C PHE A 2 4.02 -17.71 -12.11
N GLU A 3 4.13 -17.51 -13.42
CA GLU A 3 4.55 -16.23 -14.01
C GLU A 3 3.66 -15.05 -13.58
N ARG A 4 2.33 -15.25 -13.51
CA ARG A 4 1.40 -14.22 -13.03
C ARG A 4 1.61 -13.92 -11.55
N ILE A 5 1.84 -14.95 -10.74
CA ILE A 5 2.17 -14.79 -9.31
C ILE A 5 3.45 -13.98 -9.17
N ASN A 6 4.51 -14.37 -9.87
CA ASN A 6 5.81 -13.71 -9.81
C ASN A 6 5.72 -12.24 -10.25
N GLN A 7 4.91 -11.93 -11.26
CA GLN A 7 4.66 -10.55 -11.65
C GLN A 7 3.94 -9.76 -10.56
N ILE A 8 2.91 -10.34 -9.92
CA ILE A 8 2.19 -9.67 -8.83
C ILE A 8 3.12 -9.45 -7.63
N ILE A 9 3.94 -10.43 -7.27
CA ILE A 9 4.94 -10.29 -6.19
C ILE A 9 5.91 -9.16 -6.50
N LYS A 10 6.45 -9.11 -7.73
CA LYS A 10 7.34 -8.03 -8.16
C LYS A 10 6.68 -6.66 -8.11
N ASN A 11 5.40 -6.57 -8.49
CA ASN A 11 4.64 -5.33 -8.38
C ASN A 11 4.49 -4.91 -6.92
N ILE A 12 4.17 -5.85 -6.03
CA ILE A 12 4.05 -5.60 -4.58
C ILE A 12 5.37 -5.08 -4.01
N GLU A 13 6.50 -5.70 -4.35
CA GLU A 13 7.84 -5.26 -3.91
C GLU A 13 8.12 -3.82 -4.36
N ASN A 14 7.90 -3.50 -5.64
CA ASN A 14 8.09 -2.14 -6.14
C ASN A 14 7.19 -1.12 -5.41
N ILE A 15 5.93 -1.46 -5.15
CA ILE A 15 5.01 -0.58 -4.42
C ILE A 15 5.46 -0.41 -2.97
N GLN A 16 5.97 -1.45 -2.32
CA GLN A 16 6.51 -1.35 -0.96
C GLN A 16 7.69 -0.38 -0.88
N ASP A 17 8.57 -0.38 -1.88
CA ASP A 17 9.67 0.59 -1.99
C ASP A 17 9.12 2.01 -2.16
N GLU A 18 8.13 2.21 -3.03
CA GLU A 18 7.50 3.52 -3.25
C GLU A 18 6.75 4.03 -2.01
N ILE A 19 6.03 3.17 -1.28
CA ILE A 19 5.41 3.49 0.02
C ILE A 19 6.48 3.94 1.00
N THR A 20 7.59 3.21 1.08
CA THR A 20 8.69 3.54 2.01
C THR A 20 9.28 4.92 1.69
N ILE A 21 9.50 5.23 0.41
CA ILE A 21 9.95 6.54 -0.03
C ILE A 21 8.93 7.63 0.36
N ALA A 22 7.65 7.42 0.06
CA ALA A 22 6.60 8.40 0.35
C ALA A 22 6.46 8.67 1.86
N LEU A 23 6.50 7.62 2.69
CA LEU A 23 6.47 7.72 4.15
C LEU A 23 7.67 8.50 4.69
N ASN A 24 8.88 8.24 4.17
CA ASN A 24 10.08 8.98 4.55
C ASN A 24 10.00 10.47 4.18
N MET A 25 9.46 10.79 3.00
CA MET A 25 9.24 12.18 2.59
C MET A 25 8.19 12.88 3.47
N ALA A 26 7.13 12.16 3.82
CA ALA A 26 6.07 12.62 4.71
C ALA A 26 6.48 12.66 6.19
N LYS A 27 7.64 12.07 6.54
CA LYS A 27 8.17 11.93 7.91
C LYS A 27 7.19 11.26 8.88
N ILE A 28 6.42 10.30 8.38
CA ILE A 28 5.47 9.51 9.17
C ILE A 28 5.75 8.02 8.99
N SER A 29 5.36 7.22 9.99
CA SER A 29 5.33 5.77 9.85
C SER A 29 4.06 5.30 9.13
N LEU A 30 4.04 4.02 8.72
CA LEU A 30 2.82 3.41 8.18
C LEU A 30 1.70 3.35 9.24
N GLU A 31 2.06 3.18 10.51
CA GLU A 31 1.12 3.21 11.63
C GLU A 31 0.46 4.58 11.77
N ASP A 32 1.26 5.66 11.74
CA ASP A 32 0.75 7.03 11.76
C ASP A 32 -0.22 7.27 10.61
N TYR A 33 0.15 6.87 9.38
CA TYR A 33 -0.74 6.96 8.22
C TYR A 33 -2.09 6.26 8.49
N ILE A 34 -2.07 5.04 9.04
CA ILE A 34 -3.29 4.29 9.34
C ILE A 34 -4.13 5.02 10.40
N MET A 35 -3.50 5.51 11.46
CA MET A 35 -4.19 6.21 12.54
C MET A 35 -4.82 7.51 12.05
N ILE A 36 -4.11 8.27 11.21
CA ILE A 36 -4.63 9.49 10.57
C ILE A 36 -5.81 9.15 9.65
N LYS A 37 -5.69 8.14 8.78
CA LYS A 37 -6.79 7.74 7.87
C LYS A 37 -8.04 7.25 8.60
N ARG A 38 -7.90 6.70 9.81
CA ARG A 38 -9.01 6.25 10.67
C ARG A 38 -9.56 7.36 11.57
N GLY A 39 -9.00 8.57 11.51
CA GLY A 39 -9.38 9.69 12.37
C GLY A 39 -9.02 9.49 13.84
N SER A 40 -8.08 8.58 14.13
CA SER A 40 -7.60 8.28 15.49
C SER A 40 -6.36 9.09 15.88
N LEU A 41 -5.72 9.75 14.91
CA LEU A 41 -4.61 10.67 15.09
C LEU A 41 -4.82 11.88 14.20
N ASP A 42 -4.60 13.08 14.72
CA ASP A 42 -4.65 14.31 13.92
C ASP A 42 -3.46 14.38 12.97
N MET A 43 -3.64 15.07 11.83
CA MET A 43 -2.56 15.30 10.88
C MET A 43 -1.46 16.18 11.52
N PRO A 44 -0.20 15.73 11.58
CA PRO A 44 0.88 16.52 12.13
C PRO A 44 1.08 17.83 11.35
N GLU A 45 1.45 18.92 12.03
CA GLU A 45 1.59 20.25 11.39
C GLU A 45 2.60 20.30 10.23
N HIS A 46 3.62 19.43 10.28
CA HIS A 46 4.65 19.35 9.23
C HIS A 46 4.21 18.54 8.01
N LEU A 47 3.13 17.76 8.12
CA LEU A 47 2.62 16.91 7.08
C LEU A 47 1.62 17.69 6.23
N ASN A 48 1.96 17.93 4.97
CA ASN A 48 1.01 18.52 4.03
C ASN A 48 0.13 17.46 3.37
N MET A 49 -1.04 17.89 2.91
CA MET A 49 -2.04 17.01 2.31
C MET A 49 -1.53 16.32 1.02
N SER A 50 -0.66 16.97 0.26
CA SER A 50 -0.11 16.42 -0.99
C SER A 50 0.80 15.21 -0.73
N LEU A 51 1.68 15.28 0.28
CA LEU A 51 2.53 14.17 0.69
C LEU A 51 1.70 13.02 1.26
N PHE A 52 0.69 13.35 2.06
CA PHE A 52 -0.23 12.35 2.60
C PHE A 52 -1.04 11.64 1.50
N ALA A 53 -1.49 12.38 0.47
CA ALA A 53 -2.17 11.81 -0.67
C ALA A 53 -1.25 10.89 -1.50
N ALA A 54 0.04 11.23 -1.63
CA ALA A 54 1.01 10.37 -2.30
C ALA A 54 1.20 9.02 -1.56
N VAL A 55 1.27 9.04 -0.22
CA VAL A 55 1.28 7.80 0.58
C VAL A 55 -0.02 7.02 0.35
N ASP A 56 -1.17 7.70 0.36
CA ASP A 56 -2.48 7.07 0.20
C ASP A 56 -2.64 6.36 -1.14
N GLU A 57 -2.19 6.98 -2.23
CA GLU A 57 -2.23 6.41 -3.58
C GLU A 57 -1.44 5.08 -3.62
N GLN A 58 -0.24 5.08 -3.05
CA GLN A 58 0.63 3.91 -3.04
C GLN A 58 0.08 2.79 -2.16
N VAL A 59 -0.46 3.12 -0.99
CA VAL A 59 -1.13 2.13 -0.13
C VAL A 59 -2.37 1.53 -0.82
N MET A 60 -3.12 2.34 -1.56
CA MET A 60 -4.27 1.85 -2.34
C MET A 60 -3.84 0.96 -3.50
N ALA A 61 -2.74 1.27 -4.18
CA ALA A 61 -2.14 0.41 -5.21
C ALA A 61 -1.73 -0.94 -4.61
N LEU A 62 -1.07 -0.95 -3.45
CA LEU A 62 -0.69 -2.18 -2.75
C LEU A 62 -1.91 -3.05 -2.42
N LYS A 63 -2.96 -2.46 -1.86
CA LYS A 63 -4.21 -3.18 -1.55
C LYS A 63 -4.81 -3.83 -2.80
N LYS A 64 -4.76 -3.13 -3.93
CA LYS A 64 -5.26 -3.65 -5.20
C LYS A 64 -4.47 -4.86 -5.69
N GLU A 65 -3.13 -4.82 -5.64
CA GLU A 65 -2.30 -5.97 -6.04
C GLU A 65 -2.50 -7.18 -5.11
N ILE A 66 -2.64 -6.95 -3.80
CA ILE A 66 -2.99 -8.01 -2.84
C ILE A 66 -4.37 -8.63 -3.17
N ASP A 67 -5.35 -7.82 -3.53
CA ASP A 67 -6.66 -8.32 -3.95
C ASP A 67 -6.59 -9.13 -5.25
N VAL A 68 -5.74 -8.73 -6.20
CA VAL A 68 -5.47 -9.49 -7.43
C VAL A 68 -4.85 -10.84 -7.10
N LEU A 69 -3.85 -10.88 -6.21
CA LEU A 69 -3.25 -12.13 -5.74
C LEU A 69 -4.28 -13.04 -5.07
N ASN A 70 -5.13 -12.46 -4.21
CA ASN A 70 -6.18 -13.23 -3.54
C ASN A 70 -7.21 -13.78 -4.52
N LYS A 71 -7.60 -13.02 -5.56
CA LYS A 71 -8.47 -13.52 -6.63
C LYS A 71 -7.84 -14.70 -7.38
N LEU A 72 -6.56 -14.60 -7.72
CA LEU A 72 -5.82 -15.69 -8.36
C LEU A 72 -5.77 -16.94 -7.48
N LYS A 73 -5.57 -16.77 -6.16
CA LYS A 73 -5.63 -17.88 -5.19
C LYS A 73 -6.99 -18.60 -5.24
N LYS A 74 -8.10 -17.88 -5.44
CA LYS A 74 -9.44 -18.50 -5.49
C LYS A 74 -9.62 -19.43 -6.69
N GLU A 75 -8.89 -19.22 -7.78
CA GLU A 75 -8.92 -20.10 -8.96
C GLU A 75 -8.41 -21.52 -8.63
N TRP A 76 -7.73 -21.71 -7.50
CA TRP A 76 -7.18 -23.00 -7.07
C TRP A 76 -8.06 -23.76 -6.08
N PHE A 77 -9.20 -23.20 -5.68
CA PHE A 77 -10.14 -23.93 -4.85
C PHE A 77 -10.71 -25.11 -5.66
N VAL A 78 -10.36 -26.32 -5.24
CA VAL A 78 -10.96 -27.56 -5.73
C VAL A 78 -12.10 -27.91 -4.77
N TYR A 79 -13.31 -28.06 -5.30
CA TYR A 79 -14.51 -28.45 -4.56
C TYR A 79 -14.66 -29.97 -4.51
#